data_AF-A0A1Q4VI57-F1
#
_entry.id   AF-A0A1Q4VI57-F1
#
_cell.length_a   1.000
_cell.length_b   1.000
_cell.length_c   1.000
_cell.angle_alpha   90.00
_cell.angle_beta   90.00
_cell.angle_gamma   90.00
#
_symmetry.space_group_name_H-M   'P 1'
#
loop_
_entity.id
_entity.type
_entity.pdbx_description
1 polymer ?
#
loop_
_entity_poly.entity_id
_entity_poly.type
_entity_poly.pdbx_seq_one_letter_code
_entity_poly.pdbx_strand_id
1 'polypeptide(L)' 'MGVVSDTHVFPADLLDLQRRWYAAEAAWVADPTEETRGVFAAVGAELYAHPHWGGVGNQYEAFMALKKAGRPDAAASAA' A
#
# COMPACT_ATOMS: atom_id res chain seq x y z
N MET A 1 0.30 -16.76 3.68
CA MET A 1 0.24 -16.25 5.06
C MET A 1 0.24 -14.73 4.97
N GLY A 2 -0.89 -14.08 5.28
CA GLY A 2 -1.02 -12.61 5.19
C GLY A 2 -0.46 -11.90 6.43
N VAL A 3 -0.13 -10.62 6.31
CA VAL A 3 0.25 -9.78 7.46
C VAL A 3 -1.05 -9.31 8.13
N VAL A 4 -1.19 -9.60 9.42
CA VAL A 4 -2.37 -9.24 10.20
C VAL A 4 -2.12 -7.90 10.88
N SER A 5 -3.00 -6.92 10.66
CA SER A 5 -3.04 -5.69 11.48
C SER A 5 -4.34 -5.67 12.25
N ASP A 6 -4.30 -6.13 13.51
CA ASP A 6 -5.32 -6.16 14.59
C ASP A 6 -6.77 -6.59 14.25
N THR A 7 -7.34 -6.12 13.13
CA THR A 7 -8.71 -6.41 12.65
C THR A 7 -8.81 -6.64 11.14
N HIS A 8 -7.74 -6.43 10.36
CA HIS A 8 -7.73 -6.59 8.90
C HIS A 8 -6.69 -7.61 8.42
N VAL A 9 -7.15 -8.55 7.58
CA VAL A 9 -6.29 -9.45 6.81
C VAL A 9 -6.19 -8.91 5.39
N PHE A 10 -5.04 -8.36 5.04
CA PHE A 10 -4.78 -7.90 3.68
C PHE A 10 -4.19 -9.01 2.82
N PRO A 11 -4.65 -9.19 1.57
CA PRO A 11 -4.00 -10.11 0.65
C PRO A 11 -2.57 -9.67 0.39
N ALA A 12 -1.67 -10.64 0.19
CA ALA A 12 -0.24 -10.37 -0.02
C ALA A 12 0.02 -9.46 -1.23
N ASP A 13 -0.80 -9.58 -2.29
CA ASP A 13 -0.74 -8.74 -3.48
C ASP A 13 -1.05 -7.26 -3.15
N LEU A 14 -2.09 -6.98 -2.36
CA LEU A 14 -2.42 -5.63 -1.93
C LEU A 14 -1.33 -5.02 -1.03
N LEU A 15 -0.71 -5.84 -0.18
CA LEU A 15 0.44 -5.41 0.63
C LEU A 15 1.67 -5.11 -0.24
N ASP A 16 1.90 -5.90 -1.29
CA ASP A 16 2.97 -5.66 -2.25
C ASP A 16 2.73 -4.36 -3.04
N LEU A 17 1.49 -4.14 -3.52
CA LEU A 17 1.08 -2.89 -4.15
C LEU A 17 1.29 -1.68 -3.24
N GLN A 18 0.91 -1.78 -1.95
CA GLN A 18 1.15 -0.71 -0.98
C GLN A 18 2.64 -0.41 -0.78
N ARG A 19 3.50 -1.44 -0.78
CA ARG A 19 4.96 -1.27 -0.68
C ARG A 19 5.55 -0.66 -1.95
N ARG A 20 5.10 -1.09 -3.13
CA ARG A 20 5.47 -0.49 -4.41
C ARG A 20 5.05 0.97 -4.49
N TRP A 21 3.87 1.30 -3.98
CA TRP A 21 3.40 2.68 -3.90
C TRP A 21 4.33 3.54 -3.04
N TYR A 22 4.76 3.03 -1.87
CA TYR A 22 5.75 3.71 -1.03
C TYR A 22 7.11 3.86 -1.72
N ALA A 23 7.58 2.84 -2.45
CA ALA A 23 8.82 2.92 -3.20
C ALA A 23 8.74 3.94 -4.34
N ALA A 24 7.61 3.99 -5.05
CA ALA A 24 7.35 4.97 -6.11
C ALA A 24 7.21 6.39 -5.55
N GLU A 25 6.56 6.56 -4.39
CA GLU A 25 6.49 7.83 -3.67
C GLU A 25 7.90 8.31 -3.29
N ALA A 26 8.72 7.44 -2.69
CA ALA A 26 10.09 7.76 -2.33
C ALA A 26 10.95 8.11 -3.54
N ALA A 27 10.79 7.38 -4.66
CA ALA A 27 11.48 7.67 -5.91
C ALA A 27 11.05 9.02 -6.50
N TRP A 28 9.75 9.34 -6.48
CA TRP A 28 9.24 10.63 -6.94
C TRP A 28 9.68 11.79 -6.03
N VAL A 29 9.71 11.59 -4.72
CA VAL A 29 10.22 12.60 -3.78
C VAL A 29 11.72 12.84 -3.97
N ALA A 30 12.48 11.78 -4.26
CA ALA A 30 13.91 11.88 -4.53
C ALA A 30 14.21 12.53 -5.89
N ASP A 31 13.41 12.24 -6.91
CA ASP A 31 13.51 12.79 -8.27
C ASP A 31 12.11 13.08 -8.84
N PRO A 32 11.59 14.31 -8.69
CA PRO A 32 10.20 14.64 -9.05
C PRO A 32 10.04 14.91 -10.55
N THR A 33 10.33 13.90 -11.38
CA THR A 33 10.15 13.93 -12.83
C THR A 33 8.76 13.45 -13.26
N GLU A 34 8.38 13.72 -14.52
CA GLU A 34 7.11 13.22 -15.08
C GLU A 34 7.09 11.68 -15.14
N GLU A 35 8.25 11.05 -15.30
CA GLU A 35 8.40 9.59 -15.30
C GLU A 35 8.11 8.99 -13.93
N THR A 36 8.78 9.46 -12.87
CA THR A 36 8.55 8.97 -11.50
C THR A 36 7.15 9.31 -11.00
N ARG A 37 6.62 10.48 -11.38
CA ARG A 37 5.21 10.83 -11.15
C ARG A 37 4.25 9.86 -11.85
N GLY A 38 4.55 9.47 -13.08
CA GLY A 38 3.79 8.49 -13.85
C GLY A 38 3.77 7.12 -13.17
N VAL A 39 4.93 6.65 -12.69
CA VAL A 39 5.05 5.39 -11.93
C VAL A 39 4.26 5.47 -10.63
N PHE A 40 4.39 6.54 -9.86
CA PHE A 40 3.63 6.76 -8.62
C PHE A 40 2.12 6.76 -8.87
N ALA A 41 1.66 7.48 -9.91
CA ALA A 41 0.25 7.54 -10.26
C ALA A 41 -0.29 6.18 -10.75
N ALA A 42 0.49 5.45 -11.54
CA ALA A 42 0.11 4.12 -12.05
C ALA A 42 -0.09 3.13 -10.91
N VAL A 43 0.89 3.03 -9.99
CA VAL A 43 0.78 2.12 -8.84
C VAL A 43 -0.35 2.56 -7.91
N GLY A 44 -0.58 3.87 -7.75
CA GLY A 44 -1.72 4.39 -7.00
C GLY A 44 -3.07 4.01 -7.60
N ALA A 45 -3.19 4.01 -8.94
CA ALA A 45 -4.39 3.58 -9.64
C ALA A 45 -4.63 2.07 -9.50
N GLU A 46 -3.58 1.25 -9.62
CA GLU A 46 -3.64 -0.20 -9.38
C GLU A 46 -4.07 -0.51 -7.94
N LEU A 47 -3.50 0.21 -6.98
CA LEU A 47 -3.86 0.08 -5.56
C LEU A 47 -5.34 0.39 -5.36
N TYR A 48 -5.87 1.47 -5.93
CA TYR A 48 -7.26 1.87 -5.78
C TYR A 48 -8.26 0.96 -6.54
N ALA A 49 -7.84 0.39 -7.67
CA ALA A 49 -8.65 -0.53 -8.47
C ALA A 49 -8.73 -1.95 -7.89
N HIS A 50 -7.94 -2.26 -6.85
CA HIS A 50 -7.83 -3.61 -6.32
C HIS A 50 -9.19 -4.13 -5.79
N PRO A 51 -9.61 -5.37 -6.14
CA PRO A 51 -10.94 -5.90 -5.84
C PRO A 51 -11.26 -6.02 -4.34
N HIS A 52 -10.23 -6.04 -3.48
CA HIS A 52 -10.37 -5.98 -2.02
C HIS A 52 -11.30 -4.85 -1.58
N TRP A 53 -11.21 -3.67 -2.21
CA TRP A 53 -12.01 -2.49 -1.84
C TRP A 53 -13.51 -2.63 -2.08
N GLY A 54 -13.92 -3.55 -2.96
CA GLY A 54 -15.33 -3.84 -3.21
C GLY A 54 -16.02 -4.59 -2.07
N GLY A 55 -15.26 -5.19 -1.15
CA GLY A 55 -15.76 -5.92 0.02
C GLY A 55 -15.59 -5.19 1.36
N VAL A 56 -14.99 -3.99 1.37
CA VAL A 56 -14.70 -3.27 2.62
C VAL A 56 -15.83 -2.29 2.93
N GLY A 57 -16.42 -2.41 4.13
CA GLY A 57 -17.46 -1.49 4.61
C GLY A 57 -16.96 -0.07 4.88
N ASN A 58 -15.74 0.08 5.40
CA ASN A 58 -15.09 1.38 5.59
C ASN A 58 -13.71 1.42 4.89
N GLN A 59 -13.68 1.97 3.69
CA GLN A 59 -12.47 2.06 2.88
C GLN A 59 -11.37 2.91 3.52
N TYR A 60 -11.73 3.97 4.24
CA TYR A 60 -10.75 4.85 4.89
C TYR A 60 -10.00 4.13 6.01
N GLU A 61 -10.72 3.42 6.88
CA GLU A 61 -10.11 2.64 7.97
C GLU A 61 -9.21 1.52 7.43
N ALA A 62 -9.69 0.77 6.45
CA ALA A 62 -8.89 -0.28 5.82
C ALA A 62 -7.67 0.28 5.08
N PHE A 63 -7.78 1.46 4.46
CA PHE A 63 -6.63 2.11 3.83
C PHE A 63 -5.59 2.56 4.86
N MET A 64 -6.02 3.12 6.00
CA MET A 64 -5.09 3.47 7.10
C MET A 64 -4.40 2.23 7.69
N ALA A 65 -5.15 1.14 7.87
CA ALA A 65 -4.59 -0.13 8.32
C ALA A 65 -3.63 -0.73 7.28
N LEU A 66 -3.94 -0.62 5.98
CA LEU A 66 -3.06 -1.07 4.89
C LEU A 66 -1.76 -0.27 4.86
N LYS A 67 -1.82 1.07 4.98
CA LYS A 67 -0.63 1.93 5.08
C LYS A 67 0.25 1.54 6.26
N LYS A 68 -0.36 1.23 7.41
CA LYS A 68 0.37 0.75 8.59
C LYS A 68 1.03 -0.62 8.33
N ALA A 69 0.31 -1.56 7.72
CA ALA A 69 0.81 -2.90 7.42
C ALA A 69 1.88 -2.94 6.30
N GLY A 70 1.77 -2.04 5.34
CA GLY A 70 2.66 -1.93 4.18
C GLY A 70 3.89 -1.06 4.43
N ARG A 71 4.00 -0.40 5.59
CA ARG A 71 5.22 0.35 5.92
C ARG A 71 6.42 -0.60 5.96
N PRO A 72 7.56 -0.21 5.36
CA PRO A 72 8.76 -1.04 5.36
C PRO A 72 9.29 -1.34 6.77
N ASP A 73 8.98 -0.50 7.75
CA ASP A 73 9.38 -0.65 9.16
C ASP A 73 8.44 -1.56 9.99
N ALA A 74 7.22 -1.84 9.50
CA ALA A 74 6.25 -2.65 10.24
C ALA A 74 6.64 -4.15 10.33
N ALA A 75 7.66 -4.58 9.59
CA ALA A 75 8.24 -5.91 9.70
C ALA A 75 9.16 -6.08 10.94
N ALA A 76 9.51 -5.00 11.66
CA ALA A 76 10.45 -5.04 12.78
C ALA A 76 9.82 -5.16 14.19
N SER A 77 8.49 -5.17 14.32
CA SER A 77 7.81 -5.29 15.63
C SER A 77 7.09 -6.61 15.86
N ALA A 78 7.67 -7.71 15.37
CA ALA A 78 7.29 -9.07 15.73
C ALA A 78 8.51 -9.92 16.11
N ALA A 79 9.44 -9.34 16.86
CA ALA A 79 10.56 -10.02 17.50
C ALA A 79 10.42 -9.95 19.03
#